data_AF-A0A7S3LKC1-F1
#
_entry.id   AF-A0A7S3LKC1-F1
#
_cell.length_a   1.000
_cell.length_b   1.000
_cell.length_c   1.000
_cell.angle_alpha   90.00
_cell.angle_beta   90.00
_cell.angle_gamma   90.00
#
_symmetry.space_group_name_H-M   'P 1'
#
loop_
_entity.id
_entity.type
_entity.pdbx_description
1 polymer ?
#
loop_
_entity_poly.entity_id
_entity_poly.type
_entity_poly.pdbx_seq_one_letter_code
_entity_poly.pdbx_strand_id
1 'polypeptide(L)'
;RSGNDSRSSSPTGKDEDLETLVENLQKQLENMKVQHEKMKILLKEAHGTTVDFDGTLEDLERKLKEVAVKIQENPDDLMLHKQIEEIDGLIKKHPDYIKRQEEELQNWLEANQPKFQEALKEMRSILPENLAKLGNQEIQAHFKDKDRPRLANHIIKGKGAYIAICRCIHLSTIPKSFDIVELRAFYASLPDEFLADPNGSKRKWKKAILEKLRELTKKEDNNRLTKNEKRNSAYTATSASVSTGTASRGKARGGGPAGFNLAAALQTGRGGLKSSRG
;
A
#
# COMPACT_ATOMS: atom_id res chain seq x y z
N ARG A 1 93.53 12.02 43.60
CA ARG A 1 93.35 11.20 42.38
C ARG A 1 91.91 10.71 42.42
N SER A 2 91.11 11.14 41.45
CA SER A 2 89.65 11.00 41.36
C SER A 2 89.15 9.56 41.14
N GLY A 3 87.87 9.36 41.46
CA GLY A 3 87.02 8.23 41.09
C GLY A 3 86.02 8.00 42.23
N ASN A 4 84.80 8.55 42.26
CA ASN A 4 83.67 8.52 41.32
C ASN A 4 83.16 7.09 41.02
N ASP A 5 82.48 6.49 42.01
CA ASP A 5 81.64 5.32 41.85
C ASP A 5 80.16 5.71 41.94
N SER A 6 79.58 6.05 40.78
CA SER A 6 78.13 6.10 40.58
C SER A 6 77.67 4.72 40.12
N ARG A 7 77.14 3.90 41.03
CA ARG A 7 76.42 2.67 40.69
C ARG A 7 75.09 3.03 40.01
N SER A 8 74.98 2.72 38.71
CA SER A 8 73.73 2.77 37.96
C SER A 8 72.83 1.58 38.33
N SER A 9 71.59 1.86 38.69
CA SER A 9 70.53 0.88 38.88
C SER A 9 69.80 0.67 37.55
N SER A 10 69.74 -0.58 37.06
CA SER A 10 69.02 -0.97 35.82
C SER A 10 67.50 -1.01 36.02
N PRO A 11 66.68 -0.60 35.02
CA PRO A 11 65.22 -0.79 35.04
C PRO A 11 64.80 -1.85 34.01
N THR A 12 64.51 -3.08 34.42
CA THR A 12 63.99 -4.17 33.56
C THR A 12 62.52 -4.54 33.82
N GLY A 13 61.83 -3.81 34.70
CA GLY A 13 60.46 -4.16 35.14
C GLY A 13 59.31 -3.49 34.39
N LYS A 14 59.52 -2.90 33.21
CA LYS A 14 58.45 -2.21 32.45
C LYS A 14 57.94 -2.97 31.24
N ASP A 15 58.69 -3.94 30.73
CA ASP A 15 58.35 -4.65 29.49
C ASP A 15 57.40 -5.84 29.74
N GLU A 16 57.52 -6.54 30.89
CA GLU A 16 56.61 -7.64 31.26
C GLU A 16 55.17 -7.17 31.56
N ASP A 17 55.02 -5.97 32.13
CA ASP A 17 53.72 -5.34 32.37
C ASP A 17 53.04 -4.88 31.07
N LEU A 18 53.83 -4.59 30.03
CA LEU A 18 53.31 -4.22 28.71
C LEU A 18 52.86 -5.46 27.94
N GLU A 19 53.62 -6.55 27.97
CA GLU A 19 53.22 -7.81 27.30
C GLU A 19 51.93 -8.38 27.89
N THR A 20 51.80 -8.39 29.22
CA THR A 20 50.57 -8.84 29.89
C THR A 20 49.37 -7.94 29.58
N LEU A 21 49.58 -6.64 29.43
CA LEU A 21 48.54 -5.70 29.01
C LEU A 21 48.11 -5.94 27.55
N VAL A 22 49.07 -6.17 26.64
CA VAL A 22 48.78 -6.48 25.23
C VAL A 22 48.00 -7.78 25.11
N GLU A 23 48.38 -8.83 25.84
CA GLU A 23 47.67 -10.10 25.84
C GLU A 23 46.23 -9.96 26.37
N ASN A 24 46.03 -9.14 27.41
CA ASN A 24 44.72 -8.87 27.96
C ASN A 24 43.82 -8.07 27.00
N LEU A 25 44.37 -7.06 26.32
CA LEU A 25 43.66 -6.29 25.30
C LEU A 25 43.29 -7.15 24.09
N GLN A 26 44.17 -8.06 23.66
CA GLN A 26 43.87 -9.01 22.58
C GLN A 26 42.74 -9.96 22.98
N LYS A 27 42.75 -10.48 24.22
CA LYS A 27 41.65 -11.30 24.75
C LYS A 27 40.33 -10.53 24.81
N GLN A 28 40.35 -9.25 25.23
CA GLN A 28 39.17 -8.40 25.23
C GLN A 28 38.62 -8.15 23.82
N LEU A 29 39.51 -7.88 22.86
CA LEU A 29 39.12 -7.65 21.46
C LEU A 29 38.49 -8.91 20.85
N GLU A 30 39.05 -10.08 21.12
CA GLU A 30 38.49 -11.35 20.65
C GLU A 30 37.14 -11.64 21.30
N ASN A 31 36.99 -11.38 22.60
CA ASN A 31 35.71 -11.55 23.29
C ASN A 31 34.63 -10.58 22.76
N MET A 32 35.01 -9.35 22.45
CA MET A 32 34.11 -8.35 21.84
C MET A 32 33.69 -8.74 20.42
N LYS A 33 34.59 -9.33 19.61
CA LYS A 33 34.24 -9.88 18.30
C LYS A 33 33.23 -11.02 18.41
N VAL A 34 33.44 -11.94 19.34
CA VAL A 34 32.52 -13.06 19.59
C VAL A 34 31.15 -12.55 20.06
N GLN A 35 31.11 -11.54 20.93
CA GLN A 35 29.87 -10.89 21.38
C GLN A 35 29.14 -10.23 20.21
N HIS A 36 29.85 -9.50 19.36
CA HIS A 36 29.28 -8.84 18.19
C HIS A 36 28.69 -9.85 17.21
N GLU A 37 29.36 -10.97 17.00
CA GLU A 37 28.87 -12.02 16.10
C GLU A 37 27.65 -12.74 16.66
N LYS A 38 27.62 -13.02 17.96
CA LYS A 38 26.41 -13.52 18.63
C LYS A 38 25.26 -12.53 18.53
N MET A 39 25.51 -11.24 18.68
CA MET A 39 24.48 -10.21 18.58
C MET A 39 23.96 -10.05 17.14
N LYS A 40 24.84 -10.17 16.13
CA LYS A 40 24.44 -10.27 14.71
C LYS A 40 23.55 -11.47 14.44
N ILE A 41 23.89 -12.65 14.98
CA ILE A 41 23.07 -13.86 14.84
C ILE A 41 21.70 -13.66 15.48
N LEU A 42 21.63 -13.13 16.71
CA LEU A 42 20.38 -12.86 17.40
C LEU A 42 19.52 -11.81 16.69
N LEU A 43 20.14 -10.76 16.12
CA LEU A 43 19.46 -9.77 15.28
C LEU A 43 18.93 -10.40 13.99
N LYS A 44 19.70 -11.28 13.35
CA LYS A 44 19.32 -12.03 12.16
C LYS A 44 18.13 -12.98 12.43
N GLU A 45 18.07 -13.56 13.63
CA GLU A 45 16.97 -14.40 14.10
C GLU A 45 15.73 -13.59 14.49
N ALA A 46 15.89 -12.44 15.15
CA ALA A 46 14.76 -11.61 15.61
C ALA A 46 14.13 -10.74 14.50
N HIS A 47 14.91 -10.29 13.52
CA HIS A 47 14.47 -9.34 12.48
C HIS A 47 14.45 -9.94 11.07
N GLY A 48 14.80 -11.21 10.89
CA GLY A 48 14.79 -11.89 9.60
C GLY A 48 15.77 -11.30 8.59
N THR A 49 17.00 -11.79 8.54
CA THR A 49 18.03 -11.41 7.54
C THR A 49 18.15 -9.88 7.34
N THR A 50 18.74 -9.20 8.30
CA THR A 50 19.54 -8.01 7.96
C THR A 50 20.63 -8.49 7.00
N VAL A 51 20.52 -8.13 5.73
CA VAL A 51 21.49 -8.55 4.73
C VAL A 51 22.77 -7.77 4.98
N ASP A 52 23.91 -8.48 5.08
CA ASP A 52 25.27 -7.94 5.17
C ASP A 52 25.63 -7.17 3.87
N PHE A 53 24.93 -6.08 3.60
CA PHE A 53 25.33 -5.09 2.61
C PHE A 53 25.87 -3.89 3.39
N ASP A 54 27.16 -3.62 3.23
CA ASP A 54 27.91 -2.57 3.91
C ASP A 54 27.85 -1.21 3.20
N GLY A 55 27.16 -1.13 2.06
CA GLY A 55 26.98 0.10 1.29
C GLY A 55 25.72 0.89 1.66
N THR A 56 25.58 2.08 1.08
CA THR A 56 24.44 2.97 1.30
C THR A 56 23.20 2.56 0.48
N LEU A 57 22.02 3.06 0.85
CA LEU A 57 20.79 2.90 0.05
C LEU A 57 20.99 3.42 -1.38
N GLU A 58 21.68 4.55 -1.52
CA GLU A 58 21.99 5.18 -2.79
C GLU A 58 22.87 4.29 -3.68
N ASP A 59 23.77 3.50 -3.09
CA ASP A 59 24.59 2.54 -3.83
C ASP A 59 23.75 1.38 -4.38
N LEU A 60 22.77 0.88 -3.61
CA LEU A 60 21.84 -0.14 -4.09
C LEU A 60 20.93 0.40 -5.19
N GLU A 61 20.37 1.60 -5.02
CA GLU A 61 19.54 2.24 -6.03
C GLU A 61 20.32 2.52 -7.33
N ARG A 62 21.60 2.90 -7.22
CA ARG A 62 22.49 3.08 -8.37
C ARG A 62 22.74 1.76 -9.08
N LYS A 63 23.08 0.69 -8.35
CA LYS A 63 23.26 -0.65 -8.92
C LYS A 63 21.99 -1.17 -9.60
N LEU A 64 20.82 -0.94 -8.99
CA LEU A 64 19.54 -1.32 -9.60
C LEU A 64 19.34 -0.64 -10.96
N LYS A 65 19.64 0.67 -11.04
CA LYS A 65 19.56 1.42 -12.31
C LYS A 65 20.54 0.90 -13.36
N GLU A 66 21.78 0.60 -12.96
CA GLU A 66 22.79 0.05 -13.86
C GLU A 66 22.37 -1.31 -14.44
N VAL A 67 21.84 -2.22 -13.59
CA VAL A 67 21.35 -3.53 -14.04
C VAL A 67 20.09 -3.36 -14.93
N ALA A 68 19.19 -2.45 -14.59
CA ALA A 68 18.00 -2.17 -15.42
C ALA A 68 18.36 -1.68 -16.84
N VAL A 69 19.39 -0.84 -16.98
CA VAL A 69 19.91 -0.43 -18.30
C VAL A 69 20.47 -1.63 -19.05
N LYS A 70 21.22 -2.51 -18.39
CA LYS A 70 21.76 -3.74 -19.02
C LYS A 70 20.67 -4.71 -19.48
N ILE A 71 19.53 -4.80 -18.78
CA ILE A 71 18.37 -5.58 -19.24
C ILE A 71 17.73 -4.95 -20.48
N GLN A 72 17.67 -3.62 -20.55
CA GLN A 72 17.15 -2.96 -21.75
C GLN A 72 18.01 -3.27 -22.98
N GLU A 73 19.33 -3.43 -22.81
CA GLU A 73 20.26 -3.83 -23.86
C GLU A 73 20.20 -5.35 -24.15
N ASN A 74 19.96 -6.18 -23.13
CA ASN A 74 19.89 -7.64 -23.23
C ASN A 74 18.65 -8.19 -22.49
N PRO A 75 17.45 -8.14 -23.13
CA PRO A 75 16.18 -8.43 -22.46
C PRO A 75 16.01 -9.90 -22.05
N ASP A 76 16.69 -10.82 -22.74
CA ASP A 76 16.57 -12.26 -22.53
C ASP A 76 17.57 -12.81 -21.48
N ASP A 77 18.42 -11.96 -20.90
CA ASP A 77 19.40 -12.40 -19.90
C ASP A 77 18.75 -12.62 -18.53
N LEU A 78 18.41 -13.88 -18.25
CA LEU A 78 17.83 -14.34 -16.99
C LEU A 78 18.71 -14.00 -15.76
N MET A 79 20.03 -13.87 -15.92
CA MET A 79 20.92 -13.54 -14.80
C MET A 79 20.75 -12.09 -14.38
N LEU A 80 20.53 -11.17 -15.32
CA LEU A 80 20.25 -9.78 -15.01
C LEU A 80 18.89 -9.61 -14.32
N HIS A 81 17.86 -10.35 -14.76
CA HIS A 81 16.55 -10.36 -14.08
C HIS A 81 16.68 -10.82 -12.63
N LYS A 82 17.43 -11.91 -12.40
CA LYS A 82 17.70 -12.40 -11.04
C LYS A 82 18.45 -11.36 -10.19
N GLN A 83 19.43 -10.67 -10.76
CA GLN A 83 20.16 -9.60 -10.06
C GLN A 83 19.24 -8.43 -9.68
N ILE A 84 18.28 -8.06 -10.53
CA ILE A 84 17.28 -7.05 -10.18
C ILE A 84 16.46 -7.49 -8.98
N GLU A 85 15.94 -8.73 -8.98
CA GLU A 85 15.15 -9.24 -7.86
C GLU A 85 15.96 -9.28 -6.56
N GLU A 86 17.23 -9.67 -6.62
CA GLU A 86 18.14 -9.65 -5.48
C GLU A 86 18.33 -8.23 -4.95
N ILE A 87 18.70 -7.26 -5.81
CA ILE A 87 18.94 -5.87 -5.42
C ILE A 87 17.66 -5.20 -4.90
N ASP A 88 16.52 -5.40 -5.56
CA ASP A 88 15.22 -4.90 -5.11
C ASP A 88 14.84 -5.50 -3.74
N GLY A 89 15.13 -6.78 -3.53
CA GLY A 89 15.00 -7.44 -2.24
C GLY A 89 15.87 -6.82 -1.14
N LEU A 90 17.09 -6.37 -1.47
CA LEU A 90 17.97 -5.66 -0.54
C LEU A 90 17.43 -4.27 -0.20
N ILE A 91 17.03 -3.51 -1.21
CA ILE A 91 16.47 -2.15 -1.03
C ILE A 91 15.27 -2.18 -0.11
N LYS A 92 14.32 -3.11 -0.34
CA LYS A 92 13.11 -3.25 0.48
C LYS A 92 13.38 -3.58 1.95
N LYS A 93 14.54 -4.15 2.27
CA LYS A 93 14.96 -4.47 3.64
C LYS A 93 15.86 -3.39 4.26
N HIS A 94 16.30 -2.41 3.48
CA HIS A 94 17.19 -1.37 3.97
C HIS A 94 16.45 -0.43 4.95
N PRO A 95 17.01 -0.12 6.13
CA PRO A 95 16.34 0.69 7.15
C PRO A 95 15.95 2.09 6.64
N ASP A 96 16.84 2.76 5.90
CA ASP A 96 16.54 4.09 5.34
C ASP A 96 15.41 4.06 4.31
N TYR A 97 15.28 2.95 3.56
CA TYR A 97 14.18 2.79 2.60
C TYR A 97 12.85 2.60 3.34
N ILE A 98 12.84 1.76 4.38
CA ILE A 98 11.67 1.55 5.24
C ILE A 98 11.23 2.88 5.86
N LYS A 99 12.18 3.63 6.45
CA LYS A 99 11.92 4.94 7.04
C LYS A 99 11.36 5.94 6.03
N ARG A 100 11.96 6.02 4.84
CA ARG A 100 11.45 6.88 3.74
C ARG A 100 10.02 6.51 3.35
N GLN A 101 9.73 5.21 3.23
CA GLN A 101 8.38 4.72 2.89
C GLN A 101 7.35 5.00 4.00
N GLU A 102 7.75 4.90 5.27
CA GLU A 102 6.92 5.25 6.43
C GLU A 102 6.62 6.76 6.48
N GLU A 103 7.61 7.61 6.24
CA GLU A 103 7.45 9.06 6.16
C GLU A 103 6.53 9.47 5.00
N GLU A 104 6.72 8.90 3.80
CA GLU A 104 5.83 9.12 2.65
C GLU A 104 4.38 8.71 2.97
N LEU A 105 4.21 7.58 3.65
CA LEU A 105 2.89 7.10 4.05
C LEU A 105 2.24 8.03 5.05
N GLN A 106 3.00 8.47 6.06
CA GLN A 106 2.53 9.38 7.10
C GLN A 106 2.11 10.72 6.52
N ASN A 107 2.95 11.33 5.67
CA ASN A 107 2.63 12.57 4.97
C ASN A 107 1.36 12.42 4.11
N TRP A 108 1.20 11.28 3.44
CA TRP A 108 0.00 11.00 2.66
C TRP A 108 -1.25 10.87 3.52
N LEU A 109 -1.14 10.20 4.68
CA LEU A 109 -2.24 10.06 5.65
C LEU A 109 -2.65 11.43 6.18
N GLU A 110 -1.70 12.26 6.61
CA GLU A 110 -1.95 13.61 7.12
C GLU A 110 -2.66 14.49 6.08
N ALA A 111 -2.18 14.47 4.83
CA ALA A 111 -2.78 15.24 3.74
C ALA A 111 -4.22 14.80 3.41
N ASN A 112 -4.54 13.52 3.61
CA ASN A 112 -5.87 12.97 3.30
C ASN A 112 -6.81 12.89 4.51
N GLN A 113 -6.29 13.09 5.73
CA GLN A 113 -7.06 12.99 6.96
C GLN A 113 -8.32 13.88 6.97
N PRO A 114 -8.30 15.14 6.47
CA PRO A 114 -9.51 15.96 6.41
C PRO A 114 -10.60 15.35 5.53
N LYS A 115 -10.23 14.79 4.37
CA LYS A 115 -11.17 14.10 3.46
C LYS A 115 -11.76 12.84 4.10
N PHE A 116 -10.96 12.14 4.91
CA PHE A 116 -11.42 10.96 5.64
C PHE A 116 -12.47 11.30 6.69
N GLN A 117 -12.23 12.37 7.46
CA GLN A 117 -13.18 12.86 8.46
C GLN A 117 -14.46 13.42 7.85
N GLU A 118 -14.35 14.14 6.72
CA GLU A 118 -15.52 14.64 5.98
C GLU A 118 -16.38 13.47 5.47
N ALA A 119 -15.77 12.48 4.83
CA ALA A 119 -16.47 11.29 4.37
C ALA A 119 -17.14 10.53 5.52
N LEU A 120 -16.46 10.39 6.67
CA LEU A 120 -17.03 9.77 7.86
C LEU A 120 -18.25 10.53 8.37
N LYS A 121 -18.18 11.86 8.43
CA LYS A 121 -19.29 12.71 8.85
C LYS A 121 -20.48 12.60 7.89
N GLU A 122 -20.23 12.67 6.59
CA GLU A 122 -21.27 12.49 5.55
C GLU A 122 -21.95 11.13 5.74
N MET A 123 -21.16 10.06 5.84
CA MET A 123 -21.69 8.71 5.96
C MET A 123 -22.51 8.51 7.24
N ARG A 124 -22.04 9.01 8.38
CA ARG A 124 -22.80 8.94 9.64
C ARG A 124 -24.10 9.74 9.61
N SER A 125 -24.17 10.84 8.86
CA SER A 125 -25.42 11.61 8.71
C SER A 125 -26.51 10.86 7.92
N ILE A 126 -26.11 9.92 7.07
CA ILE A 126 -27.01 9.14 6.21
C ILE A 126 -27.48 7.88 6.93
N LEU A 127 -26.59 7.25 7.69
CA LEU A 127 -26.84 5.97 8.36
C LEU A 127 -27.65 6.15 9.64
N PRO A 128 -28.60 5.24 9.94
CA PRO A 128 -29.25 5.21 11.24
C PRO A 128 -28.25 4.93 12.37
N GLU A 129 -28.34 5.66 13.49
CA GLU A 129 -27.45 5.47 14.65
C GLU A 129 -27.49 4.04 15.21
N ASN A 130 -28.65 3.40 15.13
CA ASN A 130 -28.90 2.05 15.63
C ASN A 130 -28.84 0.97 14.55
N LEU A 131 -28.10 1.18 13.45
CA LEU A 131 -28.01 0.24 12.32
C LEU A 131 -27.65 -1.21 12.73
N ALA A 132 -26.88 -1.38 13.80
CA ALA A 132 -26.52 -2.70 14.33
C ALA A 132 -27.73 -3.47 14.90
N LYS A 133 -28.72 -2.77 15.46
CA LYS A 133 -29.92 -3.36 16.07
C LYS A 133 -31.05 -3.52 15.06
N LEU A 134 -31.07 -2.70 14.01
CA LEU A 134 -32.17 -2.70 13.05
C LEU A 134 -32.17 -3.96 12.18
N GLY A 135 -33.34 -4.57 12.00
CA GLY A 135 -33.60 -5.62 11.00
C GLY A 135 -33.63 -5.08 9.57
N ASN A 136 -33.56 -5.97 8.58
CA ASN A 136 -33.55 -5.56 7.16
C ASN A 136 -34.83 -4.81 6.76
N GLN A 137 -35.99 -5.21 7.29
CA GLN A 137 -37.27 -4.55 7.04
C GLN A 137 -37.32 -3.14 7.64
N GLU A 138 -36.75 -2.94 8.83
CA GLU A 138 -36.70 -1.64 9.49
C GLU A 138 -35.75 -0.67 8.75
N ILE A 139 -34.63 -1.19 8.25
CA ILE A 139 -33.73 -0.42 7.36
C ILE A 139 -34.48 0.00 6.09
N GLN A 140 -35.23 -0.91 5.46
CA GLN A 140 -36.04 -0.58 4.29
C GLN A 140 -37.08 0.49 4.60
N ALA A 141 -37.81 0.39 5.71
CA ALA A 141 -38.79 1.39 6.13
C ALA A 141 -38.15 2.77 6.32
N HIS A 142 -37.05 2.85 7.09
CA HIS A 142 -36.34 4.10 7.37
C HIS A 142 -35.89 4.85 6.10
N PHE A 143 -35.48 4.13 5.06
CA PHE A 143 -35.06 4.72 3.79
C PHE A 143 -36.17 4.85 2.75
N LYS A 144 -37.29 4.13 2.92
CA LYS A 144 -38.49 4.30 2.10
C LYS A 144 -39.13 5.66 2.36
N ASP A 145 -39.21 6.07 3.62
CA ASP A 145 -39.75 7.39 4.02
C ASP A 145 -38.93 8.57 3.45
N LYS A 146 -37.67 8.30 3.06
CA LYS A 146 -36.75 9.28 2.46
C LYS A 146 -36.61 9.13 0.94
N ASP A 147 -37.45 8.32 0.29
CA ASP A 147 -37.42 7.99 -1.14
C ASP A 147 -36.05 7.46 -1.64
N ARG A 148 -35.39 6.62 -0.82
CA ARG A 148 -34.07 6.04 -1.10
C ARG A 148 -34.04 4.51 -0.98
N PRO A 149 -34.92 3.75 -1.68
CA PRO A 149 -34.96 2.29 -1.58
C PRO A 149 -33.68 1.59 -2.08
N ARG A 150 -32.98 2.19 -3.05
CA ARG A 150 -31.70 1.67 -3.56
C ARG A 150 -30.60 1.73 -2.49
N LEU A 151 -30.54 2.83 -1.76
CA LEU A 151 -29.63 3.00 -0.64
C LEU A 151 -29.90 1.99 0.47
N ALA A 152 -31.17 1.73 0.79
CA ALA A 152 -31.53 0.70 1.77
C ALA A 152 -30.95 -0.67 1.39
N ASN A 153 -31.13 -1.09 0.14
CA ASN A 153 -30.62 -2.37 -0.35
C ASN A 153 -29.10 -2.42 -0.39
N HIS A 154 -28.44 -1.30 -0.73
CA HIS A 154 -26.99 -1.18 -0.71
C HIS A 154 -26.44 -1.32 0.71
N ILE A 155 -27.07 -0.65 1.69
CA ILE A 155 -26.72 -0.76 3.11
C ILE A 155 -26.96 -2.18 3.63
N ILE A 156 -28.07 -2.82 3.26
CA ILE A 156 -28.38 -4.20 3.71
C ILE A 156 -27.32 -5.19 3.19
N LYS A 157 -26.95 -5.11 1.90
CA LYS A 157 -25.91 -5.97 1.31
C LYS A 157 -24.54 -5.76 1.98
N GLY A 158 -24.24 -4.53 2.36
CA GLY A 158 -22.98 -4.14 3.02
C GLY A 158 -23.09 -3.98 4.54
N LYS A 159 -24.13 -4.51 5.20
CA LYS A 159 -24.53 -4.08 6.56
C LYS A 159 -23.39 -4.13 7.56
N GLY A 160 -22.59 -5.19 7.55
CA GLY A 160 -21.43 -5.31 8.43
C GLY A 160 -20.44 -4.15 8.27
N ALA A 161 -20.16 -3.74 7.03
CA ALA A 161 -19.27 -2.62 6.72
C ALA A 161 -19.81 -1.28 7.20
N TYR A 162 -21.11 -1.03 7.06
CA TYR A 162 -21.73 0.18 7.58
C TYR A 162 -21.82 0.19 9.10
N ILE A 163 -22.00 -0.97 9.74
CA ILE A 163 -21.91 -1.07 11.19
C ILE A 163 -20.50 -0.69 11.65
N ALA A 164 -19.45 -1.08 10.93
CA ALA A 164 -18.08 -0.67 11.27
C ALA A 164 -17.90 0.85 11.19
N ILE A 165 -18.47 1.52 10.18
CA ILE A 165 -18.48 3.00 10.09
C ILE A 165 -19.12 3.63 11.34
N CYS A 166 -20.18 3.01 11.87
CA CYS A 166 -20.90 3.50 13.05
C CYS A 166 -20.26 3.11 14.39
N ARG A 167 -19.63 1.94 14.51
CA ARG A 167 -19.25 1.33 15.80
C ARG A 167 -17.85 0.70 15.84
N CYS A 168 -17.00 0.95 14.85
CA CYS A 168 -15.62 0.45 14.80
C CYS A 168 -15.51 -1.08 14.93
N ILE A 169 -16.45 -1.83 14.36
CA ILE A 169 -16.47 -3.31 14.45
C ILE A 169 -15.59 -3.93 13.35
N HIS A 170 -14.85 -4.97 13.71
CA HIS A 170 -13.99 -5.71 12.79
C HIS A 170 -14.78 -6.48 11.73
N LEU A 171 -14.29 -6.47 10.49
CA LEU A 171 -14.82 -7.27 9.38
C LEU A 171 -13.75 -8.19 8.82
N SER A 172 -14.17 -9.38 8.39
CA SER A 172 -13.28 -10.36 7.77
C SER A 172 -12.96 -10.07 6.30
N THR A 173 -13.75 -9.20 5.63
CA THR A 173 -13.65 -9.01 4.18
C THR A 173 -13.79 -7.54 3.81
N ILE A 174 -12.94 -7.08 2.88
CA ILE A 174 -13.06 -5.76 2.26
C ILE A 174 -14.30 -5.73 1.36
N PRO A 175 -15.21 -4.77 1.52
CA PRO A 175 -16.32 -4.62 0.60
C PRO A 175 -15.82 -4.29 -0.81
N LYS A 176 -16.07 -5.18 -1.78
CA LYS A 176 -15.61 -5.00 -3.17
C LYS A 176 -16.28 -3.85 -3.91
N SER A 177 -17.43 -3.40 -3.42
CA SER A 177 -18.30 -2.43 -4.09
C SER A 177 -18.28 -1.04 -3.46
N PHE A 178 -17.26 -0.74 -2.64
CA PHE A 178 -17.16 0.56 -2.00
C PHE A 178 -16.63 1.62 -2.96
N ASP A 179 -17.33 2.74 -3.01
CA ASP A 179 -16.85 3.96 -3.64
C ASP A 179 -15.75 4.63 -2.78
N ILE A 180 -15.08 5.64 -3.32
CA ILE A 180 -13.98 6.32 -2.62
C ILE A 180 -14.45 6.99 -1.31
N VAL A 181 -15.67 7.52 -1.26
CA VAL A 181 -16.23 8.18 -0.07
C VAL A 181 -16.53 7.13 1.02
N GLU A 182 -17.16 6.03 0.64
CA GLU A 182 -17.44 4.91 1.55
C GLU A 182 -16.14 4.32 2.11
N LEU A 183 -15.13 4.13 1.27
CA LEU A 183 -13.85 3.55 1.70
C LEU A 183 -13.07 4.51 2.61
N ARG A 184 -13.13 5.83 2.36
CA ARG A 184 -12.55 6.87 3.23
C ARG A 184 -13.23 6.87 4.61
N ALA A 185 -14.56 6.89 4.63
CA ALA A 185 -15.34 6.82 5.87
C ALA A 185 -15.06 5.52 6.64
N PHE A 186 -14.99 4.40 5.92
CA PHE A 186 -14.67 3.10 6.50
C PHE A 186 -13.29 3.10 7.14
N TYR A 187 -12.25 3.54 6.43
CA TYR A 187 -10.89 3.61 6.97
C TYR A 187 -10.80 4.55 8.18
N ALA A 188 -11.44 5.72 8.12
CA ALA A 188 -11.49 6.69 9.22
C ALA A 188 -12.14 6.13 10.50
N SER A 189 -13.01 5.13 10.36
CA SER A 189 -13.66 4.47 11.49
C SER A 189 -12.85 3.33 12.11
N LEU A 190 -11.76 2.89 11.48
CA LEU A 190 -10.95 1.80 12.01
C LEU A 190 -10.07 2.30 13.16
N PRO A 191 -9.85 1.47 14.20
CA PRO A 191 -8.90 1.80 15.25
C PRO A 191 -7.47 1.83 14.71
N ASP A 192 -6.59 2.57 15.38
CA ASP A 192 -5.16 2.59 15.05
C ASP A 192 -4.52 1.23 15.31
N GLU A 193 -4.84 0.64 16.46
CA GLU A 193 -4.38 -0.68 16.88
C GLU A 193 -5.54 -1.66 17.11
N PHE A 194 -5.33 -2.92 16.73
CA PHE A 194 -6.29 -3.99 16.95
C PHE A 194 -5.89 -4.82 18.18
N LEU A 195 -6.68 -4.77 19.26
CA LEU A 195 -6.38 -5.44 20.53
C LEU A 195 -6.19 -6.97 20.43
N ALA A 196 -6.88 -7.62 19.49
CA ALA A 196 -6.84 -9.08 19.31
C ALA A 196 -6.41 -9.43 17.88
N ASP A 197 -5.12 -9.22 17.57
CA ASP A 197 -4.53 -9.54 16.26
C ASP A 197 -3.17 -10.29 16.38
N PRO A 198 -3.14 -11.48 17.00
CA PRO A 198 -1.89 -12.22 17.22
C PRO A 198 -1.16 -12.57 15.91
N ASN A 199 -1.91 -12.79 14.82
CA ASN A 199 -1.36 -13.18 13.52
C ASN A 199 -1.12 -11.98 12.58
N GLY A 200 -1.35 -10.75 13.04
CA GLY A 200 -1.25 -9.53 12.21
C GLY A 200 -2.22 -9.50 11.03
N SER A 201 -3.27 -10.34 11.04
CA SER A 201 -4.21 -10.47 9.93
C SER A 201 -5.07 -9.22 9.78
N LYS A 202 -5.46 -8.58 10.88
CA LYS A 202 -6.24 -7.34 10.87
C LYS A 202 -5.38 -6.16 10.40
N ARG A 203 -4.11 -6.12 10.82
CA ARG A 203 -3.15 -5.13 10.33
C ARG A 203 -2.90 -5.27 8.83
N LYS A 204 -2.70 -6.49 8.33
CA LYS A 204 -2.59 -6.78 6.88
C LYS A 204 -3.85 -6.35 6.13
N TRP A 205 -5.02 -6.62 6.69
CA TRP A 205 -6.30 -6.20 6.12
C TRP A 205 -6.47 -4.67 6.07
N LYS A 206 -6.14 -3.94 7.15
CA LYS A 206 -6.13 -2.47 7.17
C LYS A 206 -5.15 -1.91 6.12
N LYS A 207 -3.99 -2.53 5.95
CA LYS A 207 -3.02 -2.18 4.90
C LYS A 207 -3.58 -2.37 3.50
N ALA A 208 -4.29 -3.47 3.23
CA ALA A 208 -4.94 -3.70 1.93
C ALA A 208 -6.02 -2.65 1.60
N ILE A 209 -6.77 -2.18 2.60
CA ILE A 209 -7.72 -1.06 2.44
C ILE A 209 -6.99 0.24 2.11
N LEU A 210 -5.88 0.50 2.82
CA LEU A 210 -5.06 1.69 2.61
C LEU A 210 -4.44 1.72 1.20
N GLU A 211 -3.91 0.59 0.72
CA GLU A 211 -3.42 0.44 -0.64
C GLU A 211 -4.53 0.73 -1.67
N LYS A 212 -5.74 0.20 -1.43
CA LYS A 212 -6.88 0.50 -2.30
C LYS A 212 -7.27 1.96 -2.31
N LEU A 213 -7.22 2.63 -1.15
CA LEU A 213 -7.46 4.07 -1.04
C LEU A 213 -6.40 4.89 -1.77
N ARG A 214 -5.13 4.50 -1.70
CA ARG A 214 -4.04 5.15 -2.47
C ARG A 214 -4.28 5.01 -3.96
N GLU A 215 -4.69 3.84 -4.45
CA GLU A 215 -5.07 3.65 -5.86
C GLU A 215 -6.21 4.58 -6.28
N LEU A 216 -7.30 4.61 -5.51
CA LEU A 216 -8.46 5.44 -5.82
C LEU A 216 -8.14 6.93 -5.73
N THR A 217 -7.31 7.35 -4.78
CA THR A 217 -6.89 8.76 -4.65
C THR A 217 -6.00 9.16 -5.83
N LYS A 218 -5.06 8.31 -6.26
CA LYS A 218 -4.30 8.54 -7.50
C LYS A 218 -5.21 8.66 -8.72
N LYS A 219 -6.28 7.86 -8.81
CA LYS A 219 -7.28 8.00 -9.88
C LYS A 219 -8.09 9.30 -9.72
N GLU A 220 -8.42 9.71 -8.51
CA GLU A 220 -9.13 10.96 -8.19
C GLU A 220 -8.33 12.17 -8.68
N ASP A 221 -7.06 12.25 -8.29
CA ASP A 221 -6.15 13.34 -8.63
C ASP A 221 -5.96 13.46 -10.15
N ASN A 222 -5.95 12.32 -10.85
CA ASN A 222 -5.87 12.26 -12.32
C ASN A 222 -7.23 12.40 -13.03
N ASN A 223 -8.33 12.63 -12.31
CA ASN A 223 -9.70 12.67 -12.84
C ASN A 223 -10.14 11.41 -13.61
N ARG A 224 -9.56 10.25 -13.29
CA ARG A 224 -9.81 8.94 -13.94
C ARG A 224 -10.78 8.04 -13.17
N LEU A 225 -11.37 8.51 -12.08
CA LEU A 225 -12.39 7.73 -11.37
C LEU A 225 -13.62 7.51 -12.23
N THR A 226 -14.07 6.25 -12.30
CA THR A 226 -15.36 5.92 -12.90
C THR A 226 -16.52 6.46 -12.06
N LYS A 227 -17.72 6.58 -12.65
CA LYS A 227 -18.90 7.10 -11.93
C LYS A 227 -19.16 6.34 -10.62
N ASN A 228 -19.07 5.01 -10.65
CA ASN A 228 -19.31 4.15 -9.48
C ASN A 228 -18.20 4.25 -8.44
N GLU A 229 -16.95 4.50 -8.83
CA GLU A 229 -15.85 4.71 -7.87
C GLU A 229 -15.91 6.11 -7.24
N LYS A 230 -16.45 7.13 -7.93
CA LYS A 230 -16.68 8.46 -7.35
C LYS A 230 -17.79 8.43 -6.29
N ARG A 231 -18.95 7.91 -6.67
CA ARG A 231 -20.08 7.73 -5.75
C ARG A 231 -20.98 6.62 -6.25
N ASN A 232 -21.37 5.73 -5.36
CA ASN A 232 -22.29 4.66 -5.72
C ASN A 232 -23.65 5.25 -6.12
N SER A 233 -24.22 4.75 -7.23
CA SER A 233 -25.56 5.15 -7.72
C SER A 233 -26.69 4.92 -6.71
N ALA A 234 -26.47 4.16 -5.65
CA ALA A 234 -27.41 4.03 -4.55
C ALA A 234 -27.64 5.35 -3.79
N TYR A 235 -26.69 6.29 -3.82
CA TYR A 235 -26.77 7.59 -3.15
C TYR A 235 -27.44 8.67 -3.99
N THR A 236 -27.54 8.49 -5.31
CA THR A 236 -28.31 9.42 -6.14
C THR A 236 -29.79 9.25 -5.80
N ALA A 237 -30.43 10.34 -5.37
CA ALA A 237 -31.87 10.35 -5.16
C ALA A 237 -32.55 9.84 -6.44
N THR A 238 -33.63 9.07 -6.27
CA THR A 238 -34.51 8.75 -7.38
C THR A 238 -35.15 10.08 -7.77
N SER A 239 -34.50 10.88 -8.61
CA SER A 239 -35.17 12.01 -9.24
C SER A 239 -36.33 11.38 -9.98
N ALA A 240 -37.55 11.55 -9.44
CA ALA A 240 -38.77 11.26 -10.14
C ALA A 240 -38.58 11.78 -11.56
N SER A 241 -38.67 10.86 -12.52
CA SER A 241 -38.55 11.17 -13.92
C SER A 241 -39.44 12.37 -14.22
N VAL A 242 -38.85 13.53 -14.45
CA VAL A 242 -39.49 14.56 -15.27
C VAL A 242 -39.57 13.93 -16.66
N SER A 243 -40.67 13.21 -16.87
CA SER A 243 -41.10 12.72 -18.16
C SER A 243 -41.52 13.92 -18.98
N THR A 244 -40.61 14.42 -19.81
CA THR A 244 -40.96 15.29 -20.94
C THR A 244 -40.12 14.82 -22.11
N GLY A 245 -40.71 13.98 -22.95
CA GLY A 245 -40.02 13.42 -24.11
C GLY A 245 -40.61 12.11 -24.60
N THR A 246 -41.86 12.14 -25.00
CA THR A 246 -42.53 11.12 -25.80
C THR A 246 -41.69 10.79 -27.04
N ALA A 247 -41.02 9.65 -27.06
CA ALA A 247 -40.53 9.03 -28.29
C ALA A 247 -41.05 7.59 -28.34
N SER A 248 -42.28 7.48 -28.85
CA SER A 248 -42.85 6.27 -29.42
C SER A 248 -41.81 5.58 -30.30
N ARG A 249 -41.34 4.39 -29.90
CA ARG A 249 -40.66 3.46 -30.80
C ARG A 249 -41.54 2.24 -30.96
N GLY A 250 -42.22 2.24 -32.10
CA GLY A 250 -43.11 1.19 -32.56
C GLY A 250 -42.45 -0.19 -32.53
N LYS A 251 -43.22 -1.12 -32.01
CA LYS A 251 -42.99 -2.56 -31.96
C LYS A 251 -43.26 -3.14 -33.35
N ALA A 252 -42.23 -3.32 -34.18
CA ALA A 252 -42.32 -4.11 -35.40
C ALA A 252 -41.89 -5.55 -35.11
N ARG A 253 -42.88 -6.45 -35.12
CA ARG A 253 -42.72 -7.92 -35.14
C ARG A 253 -42.44 -8.36 -36.58
N GLY A 254 -41.48 -9.26 -36.75
CA GLY A 254 -41.24 -10.07 -37.94
C GLY A 254 -39.81 -10.63 -37.85
N GLY A 255 -39.51 -11.92 -37.89
CA GLY A 255 -40.27 -13.06 -38.38
C GLY A 255 -39.50 -13.72 -39.54
N GLY A 256 -38.49 -14.54 -39.24
CA GLY A 256 -37.99 -15.60 -40.14
C GLY A 256 -36.80 -15.29 -41.06
N PRO A 257 -36.19 -16.33 -41.69
CA PRO A 257 -34.86 -16.81 -41.28
C PRO A 257 -33.85 -17.06 -42.44
N ALA A 258 -32.67 -17.58 -42.04
CA ALA A 258 -31.69 -18.36 -42.83
C ALA A 258 -30.60 -17.60 -43.63
N GLY A 259 -29.38 -18.16 -43.61
CA GLY A 259 -28.42 -18.02 -44.72
C GLY A 259 -26.98 -17.72 -44.35
N PHE A 260 -26.14 -18.75 -44.46
CA PHE A 260 -24.68 -18.79 -44.47
C PHE A 260 -23.97 -17.77 -45.41
N ASN A 261 -22.77 -17.33 -45.01
CA ASN A 261 -21.46 -17.30 -45.74
C ASN A 261 -20.55 -16.22 -45.11
N LEU A 262 -19.43 -16.54 -44.44
CA LEU A 262 -18.11 -16.99 -44.90
C LEU A 262 -17.37 -16.01 -45.86
N ALA A 263 -16.23 -15.52 -45.35
CA ALA A 263 -15.01 -15.07 -46.04
C ALA A 263 -14.90 -13.70 -46.74
N ALA A 264 -13.79 -13.04 -46.37
CA ALA A 264 -12.87 -12.24 -47.18
C ALA A 264 -13.30 -10.87 -47.73
N ALA A 265 -12.63 -9.82 -47.24
CA ALA A 265 -12.05 -8.79 -48.09
C ALA A 265 -10.93 -8.05 -47.35
N LEU A 266 -9.72 -8.37 -47.76
CA LEU A 266 -8.48 -7.62 -47.56
C LEU A 266 -8.54 -6.32 -48.39
N GLN A 267 -7.85 -5.29 -47.91
CA GLN A 267 -7.12 -4.30 -48.74
C GLN A 267 -7.92 -3.19 -49.45
N THR A 268 -7.77 -1.93 -49.00
CA THR A 268 -7.17 -0.80 -49.75
C THR A 268 -7.56 0.58 -49.17
N GLY A 269 -6.63 1.55 -49.29
CA GLY A 269 -6.82 2.99 -49.06
C GLY A 269 -5.98 3.50 -47.88
N ARG A 270 -4.76 4.04 -47.99
CA ARG A 270 -4.13 4.95 -48.97
C ARG A 270 -4.90 6.25 -49.19
N GLY A 271 -4.38 7.34 -48.60
CA GLY A 271 -4.56 8.71 -49.09
C GLY A 271 -5.04 9.71 -48.05
N GLY A 272 -4.18 10.67 -47.67
CA GLY A 272 -4.62 11.80 -46.84
C GLY A 272 -3.54 12.73 -46.29
N LEU A 273 -2.55 13.10 -47.09
CA LEU A 273 -1.71 14.28 -46.79
C LEU A 273 -2.59 15.54 -46.78
N LYS A 274 -2.56 16.32 -45.70
CA LYS A 274 -2.73 17.78 -45.76
C LYS A 274 -1.71 18.46 -44.88
N SER A 275 -0.74 19.06 -45.56
CA SER A 275 0.09 20.15 -45.08
C SER A 275 -0.81 21.35 -44.79
N SER A 276 -0.62 22.00 -43.65
CA SER A 276 -0.93 23.42 -43.51
C SER A 276 0.22 24.06 -42.74
N ARG A 277 1.01 24.85 -43.48
CA ARG A 277 1.83 25.92 -42.94
C ARG A 277 0.90 27.07 -42.54
N GLY A 278 1.19 27.62 -41.38
CA GLY A 278 0.69 28.87 -40.81
C GLY A 278 1.44 29.06 -39.51
#